data_AF-A0A2E3CNG6-F1
#
_entry.id   AF-A0A2E3CNG6-F1
#
_cell.length_a   1.000
_cell.length_b   1.000
_cell.length_c   1.000
_cell.angle_alpha   90.00
_cell.angle_beta   90.00
_cell.angle_gamma   90.00
#
_symmetry.space_group_name_H-M   'P 1'
#
loop_
_entity.id
_entity.type
_entity.pdbx_description
1 polymer ?
#
loop_
_entity_poly.entity_id
_entity_poly.type
_entity_poly.pdbx_seq_one_letter_code
_entity_poly.pdbx_strand_id
1 'polypeptide(L)'
;MSVWQASVMRVADLNGFVDHMNNTMIDKMRGVGASDVQGQRIILGGEAAGTVNVTGEWDSVDAFAAAAEELEADPGYGDLMQNFGVTLLRRSLMTMEVERGERTGAYSSGFYARGPLRDQATLEANADVVWANLSEGANGMAQLRITAGAEMTGVRILFQSGDSLDAILEASLKNLADPNIQAMMADQDITPIGRVLGKRLF
;
A
#
# COMPACT_ATOMS: atom_id res chain seq x y z
N MET A 1 -7.21 -3.89 -15.98
CA MET A 1 -7.36 -3.73 -14.53
C MET A 1 -5.96 -3.58 -14.00
N SER A 2 -5.60 -2.40 -13.49
CA SER A 2 -4.28 -2.22 -12.89
C SER A 2 -4.17 -3.04 -11.61
N VAL A 3 -2.96 -3.48 -11.32
CA VAL A 3 -2.63 -4.24 -10.11
C VAL A 3 -1.52 -3.54 -9.37
N TRP A 4 -1.61 -3.59 -8.05
CA TRP A 4 -0.64 -2.99 -7.16
C TRP A 4 0.17 -4.11 -6.51
N GLN A 5 1.45 -4.15 -6.82
CA GLN A 5 2.39 -5.07 -6.24
C GLN A 5 3.03 -4.45 -5.00
N ALA A 6 3.26 -5.26 -3.96
CA ALA A 6 4.05 -4.87 -2.79
C ALA A 6 5.13 -5.90 -2.47
N SER A 7 6.37 -5.46 -2.37
CA SER A 7 7.51 -6.19 -1.83
C SER A 7 7.78 -5.69 -0.42
N VAL A 8 7.63 -6.58 0.57
CA VAL A 8 7.91 -6.27 1.97
C VAL A 8 9.26 -6.87 2.33
N MET A 9 10.16 -6.06 2.88
CA MET A 9 11.54 -6.42 3.12
C MET A 9 12.08 -5.87 4.45
N ARG A 10 13.17 -6.46 4.94
CA ARG A 10 14.07 -5.83 5.91
C ARG A 10 15.23 -5.20 5.14
N VAL A 11 15.72 -4.06 5.62
CA VAL A 11 16.82 -3.32 5.02
C VAL A 11 17.79 -2.93 6.13
N ALA A 12 19.06 -3.30 5.98
CA ALA A 12 20.09 -3.01 6.98
C ALA A 12 20.60 -1.56 6.83
N ASP A 13 20.95 -1.15 5.61
CA ASP A 13 21.32 0.22 5.28
C ASP A 13 20.16 0.92 4.56
N LEU A 14 19.30 1.58 5.34
CA LEU A 14 18.14 2.26 4.79
C LEU A 14 18.51 3.46 3.91
N ASN A 15 19.58 4.20 4.24
CA ASN A 15 19.95 5.40 3.49
C ASN A 15 20.53 5.00 2.13
N GLY A 16 21.49 4.08 2.11
CA GLY A 16 22.04 3.54 0.86
C GLY A 16 20.97 2.89 0.00
N PHE A 17 20.03 2.16 0.61
CA PHE A 17 18.87 1.62 -0.09
C PHE A 17 18.02 2.70 -0.76
N VAL A 18 17.63 3.76 -0.04
CA VAL A 18 16.80 4.83 -0.60
C VAL A 18 17.53 5.56 -1.73
N ASP A 19 18.82 5.84 -1.55
CA ASP A 19 19.64 6.46 -2.58
C ASP A 19 19.73 5.58 -3.83
N HIS A 20 19.93 4.27 -3.68
CA HIS A 20 19.97 3.33 -4.80
C HIS A 20 18.61 3.16 -5.49
N MET A 21 17.52 3.14 -4.72
CA MET A 21 16.18 3.11 -5.28
C MET A 21 15.94 4.34 -6.17
N ASN A 22 16.22 5.54 -5.65
CA ASN A 22 15.99 6.81 -6.37
C ASN A 22 16.85 6.97 -7.61
N ASN A 23 18.10 6.49 -7.58
CA ASN A 23 19.06 6.72 -8.67
C ASN A 23 19.20 5.55 -9.63
N THR A 24 18.54 4.41 -9.38
CA THR A 24 18.71 3.20 -10.21
C THR A 24 17.41 2.42 -10.35
N MET A 25 16.88 1.89 -9.25
CA MET A 25 15.83 0.88 -9.35
C MET A 25 14.45 1.44 -9.72
N ILE A 26 14.11 2.66 -9.31
CA ILE A 26 12.83 3.28 -9.69
C ILE A 26 12.77 3.50 -11.21
N ASP A 27 13.83 4.03 -11.80
CA ASP A 27 13.91 4.23 -13.25
C ASP A 27 13.87 2.88 -13.99
N LYS A 28 14.55 1.86 -13.46
CA LYS A 28 14.45 0.50 -14.00
C LYS A 28 13.02 -0.04 -13.93
N MET A 29 12.35 0.06 -12.78
CA MET A 29 10.96 -0.40 -12.59
C MET A 29 10.01 0.31 -13.56
N ARG A 30 10.16 1.62 -13.76
CA ARG A 30 9.38 2.37 -14.76
C ARG A 30 9.70 1.93 -16.18
N GLY A 31 10.98 1.72 -16.49
CA GLY A 31 11.43 1.26 -17.80
C GLY A 31 10.85 -0.09 -18.22
N VAL A 32 10.54 -0.96 -17.25
CA VAL A 32 9.91 -2.27 -17.48
C VAL A 32 8.38 -2.25 -17.32
N GLY A 33 7.78 -1.07 -17.15
CA GLY A 33 6.32 -0.88 -17.24
C GLY A 33 5.59 -0.54 -15.94
N ALA A 34 6.29 -0.24 -14.83
CA ALA A 34 5.61 0.28 -13.65
C ALA A 34 5.12 1.72 -13.89
N SER A 35 3.83 1.99 -13.69
CA SER A 35 3.25 3.34 -13.83
C SER A 35 3.52 4.24 -12.63
N ASP A 36 3.58 3.65 -11.44
CA ASP A 36 3.90 4.30 -10.17
C ASP A 36 4.82 3.41 -9.35
N VAL A 37 5.73 4.03 -8.58
CA VAL A 37 6.64 3.34 -7.67
C VAL A 37 6.75 4.15 -6.39
N GLN A 38 6.46 3.51 -5.26
CA GLN A 38 6.48 4.15 -3.94
C GLN A 38 7.23 3.30 -2.92
N GLY A 39 7.88 3.96 -1.98
CA GLY A 39 8.61 3.33 -0.89
C GLY A 39 8.11 3.82 0.47
N GLN A 40 7.88 2.90 1.41
CA GLN A 40 7.43 3.24 2.76
C GLN A 40 8.13 2.41 3.81
N ARG A 41 8.51 3.02 4.93
CA ARG A 41 8.93 2.30 6.13
C ARG A 41 7.81 2.28 7.15
N ILE A 42 7.46 1.11 7.64
CA ILE A 42 6.51 0.96 8.74
C ILE A 42 7.17 1.40 10.05
N ILE A 43 6.57 2.39 10.72
CA ILE A 43 7.01 2.89 12.03
C ILE A 43 6.29 2.12 13.13
N LEU A 44 4.97 1.99 13.01
CA LEU A 44 4.11 1.34 13.99
C LEU A 44 3.26 0.29 13.28
N GLY A 45 3.32 -0.98 13.72
CA GLY A 45 2.58 -2.06 13.06
C GLY A 45 2.82 -3.44 13.66
N GLY A 46 3.17 -3.50 14.95
CA GLY A 46 3.55 -4.75 15.61
C GLY A 46 4.77 -5.39 14.94
N GLU A 47 4.63 -6.63 14.50
CA GLU A 47 5.70 -7.40 13.84
C GLU A 47 6.18 -6.77 12.51
N ALA A 48 5.32 -6.00 11.85
CA ALA A 48 5.67 -5.25 10.65
C ALA A 48 6.53 -4.00 10.93
N ALA A 49 6.70 -3.60 12.20
CA ALA A 49 7.52 -2.43 12.53
C ALA A 49 8.97 -2.61 12.02
N GLY A 50 9.45 -1.57 11.34
CA GLY A 50 10.77 -1.53 10.73
C GLY A 50 10.88 -2.25 9.37
N THR A 51 9.82 -2.86 8.84
CA THR A 51 9.85 -3.32 7.44
C THR A 51 9.77 -2.14 6.47
N VAL A 52 10.33 -2.34 5.28
CA VAL A 52 10.17 -1.45 4.14
C VAL A 52 9.24 -2.13 3.14
N ASN A 53 8.28 -1.37 2.65
CA ASN A 53 7.36 -1.76 1.58
C ASN A 53 7.75 -0.95 0.34
N VAL A 54 8.21 -1.64 -0.70
CA VAL A 54 8.31 -1.06 -2.04
C VAL A 54 7.12 -1.55 -2.84
N THR A 55 6.43 -0.63 -3.50
CA THR A 55 5.25 -0.98 -4.28
C THR A 55 5.35 -0.43 -5.68
N GLY A 56 4.82 -1.18 -6.65
CA GLY A 56 4.68 -0.73 -8.02
C GLY A 56 3.28 -0.98 -8.57
N GLU A 57 2.81 -0.09 -9.43
CA GLU A 57 1.55 -0.27 -10.17
C GLU A 57 1.80 -0.75 -11.60
N TRP A 58 0.99 -1.69 -12.05
CA TRP A 58 1.18 -2.41 -13.31
C TRP A 58 -0.15 -2.58 -14.02
N ASP A 59 -0.14 -2.60 -15.35
CA ASP A 59 -1.35 -2.75 -16.18
C ASP A 59 -2.06 -4.10 -16.01
N SER A 60 -1.30 -5.14 -15.63
CA SER A 60 -1.80 -6.49 -15.40
C SER A 60 -0.84 -7.32 -14.54
N VAL A 61 -1.32 -8.48 -14.08
CA VAL A 61 -0.47 -9.47 -13.38
C VAL A 61 0.62 -10.00 -14.29
N ASP A 62 0.30 -10.27 -15.56
CA ASP A 62 1.28 -10.77 -16.54
C ASP A 62 2.38 -9.74 -16.80
N ALA A 63 2.03 -8.45 -16.86
CA ALA A 63 3.00 -7.36 -16.99
C ALA A 63 3.97 -7.35 -15.79
N PHE A 64 3.45 -7.45 -14.57
CA PHE A 64 4.29 -7.56 -13.38
C PHE A 64 5.16 -8.84 -13.40
N ALA A 65 4.60 -9.99 -13.78
CA ALA A 65 5.32 -11.26 -13.80
C ALA A 65 6.51 -11.23 -14.78
N ALA A 66 6.32 -10.68 -15.98
CA ALA A 66 7.39 -10.48 -16.94
C ALA A 66 8.44 -9.47 -16.43
N ALA A 67 8.01 -8.36 -15.86
CA ALA A 67 8.89 -7.36 -15.28
C ALA A 67 9.71 -7.88 -14.09
N ALA A 68 9.14 -8.78 -13.27
CA ALA A 68 9.81 -9.35 -12.12
C ALA A 68 11.06 -10.16 -12.52
N GLU A 69 10.98 -10.94 -13.60
CA GLU A 69 12.13 -11.68 -14.13
C GLU A 69 13.24 -10.72 -14.61
N GLU A 70 12.87 -9.67 -15.32
CA GLU A 70 13.84 -8.68 -15.81
C GLU A 70 14.47 -7.87 -14.65
N LEU A 71 13.68 -7.50 -13.65
CA LEU A 71 14.16 -6.81 -12.46
C LEU A 71 15.12 -7.70 -11.66
N GLU A 72 14.79 -8.97 -11.46
CA GLU A 72 15.62 -9.91 -10.69
C GLU A 72 16.95 -10.24 -11.42
N ALA A 73 16.99 -10.11 -12.74
CA ALA A 73 18.21 -10.26 -13.55
C ALA A 73 19.08 -8.98 -13.60
N ASP A 74 18.57 -7.82 -13.18
CA ASP A 74 19.28 -6.55 -13.20
C ASP A 74 20.39 -6.52 -12.12
N PRO A 75 21.63 -6.11 -12.46
CA PRO A 75 22.71 -5.99 -11.47
C PRO A 75 22.34 -5.10 -10.28
N GLY A 76 21.57 -4.02 -10.51
CA GLY A 76 21.10 -3.14 -9.47
C GLY A 76 20.17 -3.83 -8.48
N TYR A 77 19.45 -4.88 -8.87
CA TYR A 77 18.68 -5.71 -7.95
C TYR A 77 19.59 -6.60 -7.10
N GLY A 78 20.67 -7.13 -7.66
CA GLY A 78 21.71 -7.85 -6.91
C GLY A 78 22.37 -6.96 -5.85
N ASP A 79 22.65 -5.71 -6.19
CA ASP A 79 23.24 -4.72 -5.27
C ASP A 79 22.35 -4.44 -4.06
N LEU A 80 21.02 -4.48 -4.20
CA LEU A 80 20.09 -4.36 -3.08
C LEU A 80 20.42 -5.34 -1.95
N MET A 81 20.71 -6.58 -2.33
CA MET A 81 20.91 -7.68 -1.39
C MET A 81 22.33 -7.63 -0.83
N GLN A 82 23.31 -7.37 -1.70
CA GLN A 82 24.74 -7.43 -1.35
C GLN A 82 25.22 -6.21 -0.58
N ASN A 83 24.81 -5.00 -1.00
CA ASN A 83 25.38 -3.75 -0.51
C ASN A 83 24.50 -3.07 0.56
N PHE A 84 23.18 -3.26 0.51
CA PHE A 84 22.25 -2.59 1.44
C PHE A 84 21.55 -3.54 2.42
N GLY A 85 21.90 -4.84 2.36
CA GLY A 85 21.39 -5.87 3.27
C GLY A 85 19.87 -6.06 3.17
N VAL A 86 19.32 -5.97 1.95
CA VAL A 86 17.90 -6.22 1.71
C VAL A 86 17.62 -7.72 1.88
N THR A 87 16.61 -8.03 2.68
CA THR A 87 16.02 -9.38 2.81
C THR A 87 14.54 -9.31 2.47
N LEU A 88 14.15 -9.88 1.33
CA LEU A 88 12.74 -9.98 0.94
C LEU A 88 12.01 -10.94 1.88
N LEU A 89 10.95 -10.46 2.52
CA LEU A 89 10.12 -11.27 3.43
C LEU A 89 8.93 -11.87 2.70
N ARG A 90 8.26 -11.05 1.88
CA ARG A 90 7.11 -11.47 1.10
C ARG A 90 6.86 -10.54 -0.07
N ARG A 91 6.13 -11.07 -1.03
CA ARG A 91 5.59 -10.34 -2.16
C ARG A 91 4.08 -10.59 -2.22
N SER A 92 3.30 -9.55 -2.42
CA SER A 92 1.85 -9.65 -2.57
C SER A 92 1.37 -8.84 -3.75
N LEU A 93 0.26 -9.29 -4.34
CA LEU A 93 -0.46 -8.59 -5.39
C LEU A 93 -1.83 -8.16 -4.86
N MET A 94 -2.20 -6.93 -5.16
CA MET A 94 -3.46 -6.33 -4.79
C MET A 94 -4.17 -5.82 -6.04
N THR A 95 -5.49 -5.90 -6.02
CA THR A 95 -6.34 -5.17 -6.97
C THR A 95 -6.71 -3.83 -6.34
N MET A 96 -6.54 -2.75 -7.10
CA MET A 96 -7.09 -1.46 -6.72
C MET A 96 -8.61 -1.48 -6.95
N GLU A 97 -9.37 -1.34 -5.87
CA GLU A 97 -10.83 -1.32 -5.90
C GLU A 97 -11.33 0.10 -6.18
N VAL A 98 -10.83 1.10 -5.44
CA VAL A 98 -11.15 2.52 -5.63
C VAL A 98 -9.99 3.42 -5.20
N GLU A 99 -10.01 4.67 -5.65
CA GLU A 99 -9.10 5.74 -5.22
C GLU A 99 -9.84 7.08 -5.11
N ARG A 100 -9.42 7.93 -4.16
CA ARG A 100 -9.85 9.32 -4.03
C ARG A 100 -8.69 10.19 -3.57
N GLY A 101 -8.67 11.46 -3.99
CA GLY A 101 -7.60 12.40 -3.65
C GLY A 101 -6.28 12.05 -4.36
N GLU A 102 -5.16 12.44 -3.75
CA GLU A 102 -3.81 12.20 -4.27
C GLU A 102 -2.98 11.41 -3.26
N ARG A 103 -2.28 10.36 -3.72
CA ARG A 103 -1.38 9.54 -2.87
C ARG A 103 -0.06 10.25 -2.56
N THR A 104 -0.14 11.46 -2.02
CA THR A 104 0.98 12.34 -1.66
C THR A 104 1.07 12.52 -0.14
N GLY A 105 2.20 13.05 0.31
CA GLY A 105 2.48 13.33 1.71
C GLY A 105 3.58 12.46 2.31
N ALA A 106 4.05 12.88 3.49
CA ALA A 106 5.19 12.26 4.17
C ALA A 106 4.85 10.96 4.92
N TYR A 107 3.57 10.70 5.20
CA TYR A 107 3.11 9.60 6.05
C TYR A 107 1.98 8.81 5.43
N SER A 108 1.78 7.58 5.93
CA SER A 108 0.72 6.70 5.50
C SER A 108 0.09 5.90 6.64
N SER A 109 -1.14 5.45 6.41
CA SER A 109 -1.84 4.47 7.24
C SER A 109 -2.39 3.37 6.34
N GLY A 110 -2.13 2.11 6.70
CA GLY A 110 -2.80 0.94 6.12
C GLY A 110 -3.75 0.34 7.14
N PHE A 111 -5.05 0.50 6.96
CA PHE A 111 -6.09 -0.09 7.81
C PHE A 111 -6.64 -1.35 7.15
N TYR A 112 -6.52 -2.49 7.84
CA TYR A 112 -6.85 -3.81 7.31
C TYR A 112 -8.20 -4.29 7.82
N ALA A 113 -9.03 -4.81 6.92
CA ALA A 113 -10.32 -5.40 7.26
C ALA A 113 -10.61 -6.65 6.42
N ARG A 114 -11.48 -7.52 6.94
CA ARG A 114 -12.09 -8.62 6.20
C ARG A 114 -13.55 -8.30 5.90
N GLY A 115 -14.06 -8.86 4.81
CA GLY A 115 -15.45 -8.79 4.42
C GLY A 115 -15.69 -9.48 3.08
N PRO A 116 -16.95 -9.71 2.69
CA PRO A 116 -17.31 -10.35 1.44
C PRO A 116 -16.98 -9.48 0.22
N LEU A 117 -16.87 -10.12 -0.95
CA LEU A 117 -16.75 -9.43 -2.24
C LEU A 117 -17.95 -8.52 -2.48
N ARG A 118 -17.71 -7.43 -3.20
CA ARG A 118 -18.73 -6.42 -3.55
C ARG A 118 -18.59 -6.07 -5.02
N ASP A 119 -19.70 -5.70 -5.64
CA ASP A 119 -19.69 -5.10 -6.96
C ASP A 119 -19.05 -3.71 -6.91
N GLN A 120 -18.60 -3.24 -8.07
CA GLN A 120 -17.90 -1.96 -8.18
C GLN A 120 -18.78 -0.78 -7.79
N ALA A 121 -20.07 -0.79 -8.09
CA ALA A 121 -20.96 0.34 -7.79
C ALA A 121 -21.10 0.54 -6.27
N THR A 122 -21.21 -0.56 -5.51
CA THR A 122 -21.20 -0.53 -4.05
C THR A 122 -19.86 -0.02 -3.51
N LEU A 123 -18.73 -0.45 -4.08
CA LEU A 123 -17.40 0.01 -3.66
C LEU A 123 -17.23 1.52 -3.87
N GLU A 124 -17.63 2.05 -5.03
CA GLU A 124 -17.57 3.49 -5.32
C GLU A 124 -18.46 4.31 -4.38
N ALA A 125 -19.70 3.87 -4.14
CA ALA A 125 -20.62 4.57 -3.25
C ALA A 125 -20.08 4.61 -1.80
N ASN A 126 -19.54 3.49 -1.31
CA ASN A 126 -18.90 3.44 0.00
C ASN A 126 -17.68 4.36 0.07
N ALA A 127 -16.88 4.41 -1.00
CA ALA A 127 -15.67 5.20 -1.08
C ALA A 127 -15.94 6.69 -0.90
N ASP A 128 -17.02 7.21 -1.49
CA ASP A 128 -17.40 8.62 -1.37
C ASP A 128 -17.78 8.98 0.07
N VAL A 129 -18.53 8.12 0.76
CA VAL A 129 -18.91 8.31 2.16
C VAL A 129 -17.68 8.28 3.07
N VAL A 130 -16.80 7.30 2.86
CA VAL A 130 -15.53 7.20 3.63
C VAL A 130 -14.65 8.42 3.35
N TRP A 131 -14.48 8.81 2.10
CA TRP A 131 -13.63 9.93 1.71
C TRP A 131 -14.09 11.28 2.27
N ALA A 132 -15.40 11.49 2.39
CA ALA A 132 -15.95 12.69 3.02
C ALA A 132 -15.41 12.90 4.45
N ASN A 133 -15.15 11.82 5.19
CA ASN A 133 -14.53 11.89 6.52
C ASN A 133 -13.00 11.93 6.45
N LEU A 134 -12.39 11.12 5.59
CA LEU A 134 -10.92 10.99 5.56
C LEU A 134 -10.19 12.21 4.99
N SER A 135 -10.82 12.93 4.06
CA SER A 135 -10.23 14.09 3.37
C SER A 135 -9.91 15.27 4.30
N GLU A 136 -10.40 15.28 5.53
CA GLU A 136 -10.04 16.29 6.54
C GLU A 136 -8.60 16.15 7.04
N GLY A 137 -8.01 14.94 6.96
CA GLY A 137 -6.67 14.67 7.48
C GLY A 137 -5.76 13.87 6.55
N ALA A 138 -6.28 13.40 5.41
CA ALA A 138 -5.53 12.67 4.40
C ALA A 138 -5.58 13.41 3.05
N ASN A 139 -4.46 13.38 2.33
CA ASN A 139 -4.36 13.93 0.97
C ASN A 139 -4.99 12.98 -0.05
N GLY A 140 -4.98 11.67 0.24
CA GLY A 140 -5.60 10.66 -0.61
C GLY A 140 -5.86 9.35 0.10
N MET A 141 -6.70 8.53 -0.53
CA MET A 141 -6.98 7.16 -0.12
C MET A 141 -7.02 6.20 -1.31
N ALA A 142 -6.65 4.95 -1.05
CA ALA A 142 -6.90 3.84 -1.96
C ALA A 142 -7.52 2.68 -1.17
N GLN A 143 -8.54 2.04 -1.74
CA GLN A 143 -9.02 0.76 -1.23
C GLN A 143 -8.47 -0.34 -2.11
N LEU A 144 -7.80 -1.29 -1.47
CA LEU A 144 -7.10 -2.39 -2.12
C LEU A 144 -7.65 -3.70 -1.61
N ARG A 145 -7.66 -4.72 -2.46
CA ARG A 145 -7.90 -6.10 -2.04
C ARG A 145 -6.68 -6.94 -2.37
N ILE A 146 -6.16 -7.67 -1.39
CA ILE A 146 -5.05 -8.61 -1.62
C ILE A 146 -5.59 -9.79 -2.44
N THR A 147 -5.17 -9.88 -3.70
CA THR A 147 -5.57 -10.93 -4.63
C THR A 147 -4.62 -12.12 -4.57
N ALA A 148 -3.34 -11.89 -4.25
CA ALA A 148 -2.38 -12.94 -3.94
C ALA A 148 -1.47 -12.52 -2.78
N GLY A 149 -1.61 -13.16 -1.62
CA GLY A 149 -0.82 -12.82 -0.43
C GLY A 149 -0.82 -13.91 0.64
N ALA A 150 -0.88 -15.17 0.22
CA ALA A 150 -1.02 -16.34 1.11
C ALA A 150 -2.23 -16.17 2.05
N GLU A 151 -2.04 -16.25 3.37
CA GLU A 151 -3.09 -16.12 4.39
C GLU A 151 -3.79 -14.74 4.39
N MET A 152 -3.18 -13.73 3.76
CA MET A 152 -3.77 -12.39 3.62
C MET A 152 -4.66 -12.27 2.37
N THR A 153 -4.77 -13.31 1.55
CA THR A 153 -5.62 -13.28 0.35
C THR A 153 -7.08 -13.00 0.74
N GLY A 154 -7.70 -12.03 0.07
CA GLY A 154 -9.05 -11.53 0.35
C GLY A 154 -9.13 -10.42 1.39
N VAL A 155 -8.05 -10.11 2.12
CA VAL A 155 -8.02 -8.95 3.04
C VAL A 155 -8.09 -7.65 2.25
N ARG A 156 -8.92 -6.72 2.71
CA ARG A 156 -8.98 -5.36 2.21
C ARG A 156 -8.07 -4.44 3.00
N ILE A 157 -7.52 -3.45 2.30
CA ILE A 157 -6.69 -2.40 2.86
C ILE A 157 -7.32 -1.07 2.48
N LEU A 158 -7.68 -0.27 3.47
CA LEU A 158 -7.86 1.17 3.28
C LEU A 158 -6.50 1.82 3.53
N PHE A 159 -5.85 2.19 2.45
CA PHE A 159 -4.60 2.93 2.44
C PHE A 159 -4.89 4.43 2.44
N GLN A 160 -4.20 5.19 3.27
CA GLN A 160 -4.32 6.64 3.39
C GLN A 160 -2.92 7.25 3.33
N SER A 161 -2.78 8.40 2.67
CA SER A 161 -1.56 9.20 2.64
C SER A 161 -1.83 10.62 3.12
N GLY A 162 -0.82 11.26 3.71
CA GLY A 162 -0.95 12.64 4.19
C GLY A 162 0.31 13.16 4.86
N ASP A 163 0.23 14.40 5.35
CA ASP A 163 1.40 15.11 5.89
C ASP A 163 1.58 14.97 7.41
N SER A 164 0.60 14.38 8.10
CA SER A 164 0.65 14.13 9.54
C SER A 164 -0.01 12.80 9.90
N LEU A 165 0.69 11.95 10.67
CA LEU A 165 0.11 10.73 11.23
C LEU A 165 -1.06 11.04 12.17
N ASP A 166 -0.97 12.14 12.94
CA ASP A 166 -2.03 12.53 13.86
C ASP A 166 -3.30 12.92 13.09
N ALA A 167 -3.17 13.71 12.02
CA ALA A 167 -4.31 14.11 11.20
C ALA A 167 -4.96 12.92 10.50
N ILE A 168 -4.15 11.99 9.96
CA ILE A 168 -4.63 10.75 9.35
C ILE A 168 -5.42 9.91 10.37
N LEU A 169 -4.88 9.77 11.59
CA LEU A 169 -5.52 9.01 12.65
C LEU A 169 -6.80 9.66 13.14
N GLU A 170 -6.80 10.98 13.37
CA GLU A 170 -7.96 11.73 13.81
C GLU A 170 -9.13 11.59 12.82
N ALA A 171 -8.86 11.81 11.53
CA ALA A 171 -9.86 11.64 10.47
C ALA A 171 -10.35 10.18 10.37
N SER A 172 -9.44 9.21 10.54
CA SER A 172 -9.80 7.78 10.52
C SER A 172 -10.64 7.36 11.73
N LEU A 173 -10.36 7.89 12.91
CA LEU A 173 -11.15 7.65 14.12
C LEU A 173 -12.53 8.30 14.01
N LYS A 174 -12.61 9.53 13.49
CA LYS A 174 -13.88 10.19 13.18
C LYS A 174 -14.71 9.35 12.22
N ASN A 175 -14.09 8.82 11.17
CA ASN A 175 -14.76 7.93 10.23
C ASN A 175 -15.30 6.66 10.91
N LEU A 176 -14.51 5.99 11.76
CA LEU A 176 -14.96 4.78 12.47
C LEU A 176 -16.02 5.06 13.56
N ALA A 177 -16.11 6.31 14.03
CA ALA A 177 -17.12 6.76 14.99
C ALA A 177 -18.42 7.24 14.31
N ASP A 178 -18.41 7.44 12.99
CA ASP A 178 -19.59 7.87 12.23
C ASP A 178 -20.66 6.75 12.22
N PRO A 179 -21.89 7.02 12.71
CA PRO A 179 -22.97 6.02 12.72
C PRO A 179 -23.28 5.43 11.34
N ASN A 180 -23.14 6.20 10.26
CA ASN A 180 -23.35 5.70 8.90
C ASN A 180 -22.28 4.69 8.50
N ILE A 181 -21.03 4.94 8.89
CA ILE A 181 -19.92 4.01 8.67
C ILE A 181 -20.10 2.75 9.53
N GLN A 182 -20.51 2.89 10.79
CA GLN A 182 -20.77 1.74 11.66
C GLN A 182 -21.91 0.87 11.11
N ALA A 183 -23.00 1.49 10.68
CA ALA A 183 -24.12 0.80 10.04
C ALA A 183 -23.69 0.13 8.73
N MET A 184 -22.90 0.82 7.89
CA MET A 184 -22.33 0.26 6.67
C MET A 184 -21.44 -0.95 6.98
N MET A 185 -20.53 -0.85 7.94
CA MET A 185 -19.65 -1.97 8.31
C MET A 185 -20.45 -3.18 8.82
N ALA A 186 -21.49 -2.94 9.62
CA ALA A 186 -22.35 -4.01 10.14
C ALA A 186 -23.19 -4.67 9.04
N ASP A 187 -23.87 -3.88 8.20
CA ASP A 187 -24.63 -4.37 7.04
C ASP A 187 -23.73 -5.15 6.08
N GLN A 188 -22.48 -4.69 5.95
CA GLN A 188 -21.56 -5.22 4.98
C GLN A 188 -20.64 -6.33 5.49
N ASP A 189 -20.80 -6.75 6.75
CA ASP A 189 -19.96 -7.74 7.42
C ASP A 189 -18.45 -7.42 7.33
N ILE A 190 -18.12 -6.14 7.57
CA ILE A 190 -16.74 -5.64 7.55
C ILE A 190 -16.17 -5.70 8.96
N THR A 191 -15.15 -6.53 9.13
CA THR A 191 -14.44 -6.70 10.41
C THR A 191 -13.03 -6.14 10.33
N PRO A 192 -12.68 -5.09 11.10
CA PRO A 192 -11.31 -4.62 11.24
C PRO A 192 -10.39 -5.71 11.82
N ILE A 193 -9.18 -5.83 11.28
CA ILE A 193 -8.19 -6.82 11.75
C ILE A 193 -6.83 -6.23 12.10
N GLY A 194 -6.55 -4.97 11.73
CA GLY A 194 -5.29 -4.34 12.10
C GLY A 194 -5.04 -3.00 11.43
N ARG A 195 -3.94 -2.35 11.83
CA ARG A 195 -3.46 -1.11 11.24
C ARG A 195 -1.93 -1.06 11.28
N VAL A 196 -1.34 -0.47 10.26
CA VAL A 196 0.06 -0.03 10.26
C VAL A 196 0.16 1.45 9.91
N LEU A 197 1.17 2.12 10.45
CA LEU A 197 1.50 3.52 10.19
C LEU A 197 2.92 3.61 9.66
N GLY A 198 3.08 4.35 8.57
CA GLY A 198 4.33 4.42 7.81
C GLY A 198 4.80 5.83 7.55
N LYS A 199 6.08 5.93 7.18
CA LYS A 199 6.70 7.11 6.62
C LYS A 199 7.13 6.83 5.19
N ARG A 200 6.84 7.74 4.28
CA ARG A 200 7.26 7.68 2.88
C ARG A 200 8.78 7.85 2.78
N LEU A 201 9.38 7.09 1.88
CA LEU A 201 10.81 7.12 1.57
C LEU A 201 11.06 7.81 0.22
N PHE A 202 10.20 7.54 -0.77
CA PHE A 202 10.16 8.11 -2.12
C PHE A 202 8.75 7.95 -2.69
#